data_AF-A0A928P920-F1
#
_entry.id   AF-A0A928P920-F1
#
_cell.length_a   1.000
_cell.length_b   1.000
_cell.length_c   1.000
_cell.angle_alpha   90.00
_cell.angle_beta   90.00
_cell.angle_gamma   90.00
#
_symmetry.space_group_name_H-M   'P 1'
#
loop_
_entity.id
_entity.type
_entity.pdbx_description
1 polymer ?
#
loop_
_entity_poly.entity_id
_entity_poly.type
_entity_poly.pdbx_seq_one_letter_code
_entity_poly.pdbx_strand_id
1 'polypeptide(L)'
;MEVNKLKFYCEDSDKVLAEVKSTRDGLSSEEAAKRLDQNGKNKLVAAKGKSIIRRFFEQLADPMTIILLVAAAISGGLAAYESITHPGEGEGFADVIIILIVVIVNAVLGVYQESKAEKAIEALQEMSAATSKVLRDGKVQIIRSEDLVVGDVILLEAGDSVPADARILENASLKVEEAALTGESVPVTKFIDTIYLKEGERDVALGDRKNMLYMGSTVVYGRGVAVITGTGMDTEMGKIAGALQDAEEGDTPLQRKLHQLSKILTWLVLGICVVVFGVQLIRAGNFSFANTVLPSFMVAVSLAVAAIPEGLAAVVTVVLSIGVTNMSKRNAIIRRLTAVETLGCAQIICSDKTGTLTQNKMTVVDHFGENEGEIARAMALCCDAEIDTDGNVTGEPTEAALVNWANKLGMKKYDLKNEYPRSGEAPFDPEIADKPDAAELENVKGNISIKNVSFSYSPAAEGGEAPAVLNNINVEIPAGSCFAVVGPSGGGKTTLCHLIPRFYDVTEGSISIDGLDIRDVTQKSLRRSIGIVQQDVFMFAGTIRDNIAYGNPDASFEEIMEAAKRAEIHNEIMEMPDGYDTYVGERGVMLSGGQKQRIA
;
A
#
# COMPACT_ATOMS: atom_id res chain seq x y z
N MET A 1 -15.85 -5.66 -24.13
CA MET A 1 -15.56 -7.12 -24.19
C MET A 1 -14.25 -7.32 -23.45
N GLU A 2 -14.30 -7.49 -22.13
CA GLU A 2 -13.12 -7.89 -21.38
C GLU A 2 -12.85 -9.35 -21.71
N VAL A 3 -11.74 -9.61 -22.39
CA VAL A 3 -11.21 -10.96 -22.56
C VAL A 3 -10.99 -11.49 -21.15
N ASN A 4 -11.60 -12.64 -20.82
CA ASN A 4 -11.42 -13.36 -19.56
C ASN A 4 -9.92 -13.54 -19.31
N LYS A 5 -9.30 -12.60 -18.57
CA LYS A 5 -7.89 -12.64 -18.23
C LYS A 5 -7.75 -13.74 -17.18
N LEU A 6 -6.87 -14.72 -17.44
CA LEU A 6 -6.64 -15.83 -16.53
C LEU A 6 -6.26 -15.28 -15.14
N LYS A 7 -6.96 -15.74 -14.10
CA LYS A 7 -6.67 -15.36 -12.72
C LYS A 7 -5.58 -16.27 -12.18
N PHE A 8 -4.33 -15.80 -12.21
CA PHE A 8 -3.17 -16.61 -11.84
C PHE A 8 -3.24 -17.21 -10.42
N TYR A 9 -3.93 -16.56 -9.48
CA TYR A 9 -4.13 -17.08 -8.13
C TYR A 9 -5.14 -18.24 -8.04
N CYS A 10 -6.03 -18.40 -9.02
CA CYS A 10 -6.98 -19.52 -9.09
C CYS A 10 -6.43 -20.75 -9.80
N GLU A 11 -5.20 -20.68 -10.31
CA GLU A 11 -4.64 -21.69 -11.19
C GLU A 11 -3.37 -22.29 -10.60
N ASP A 12 -3.14 -23.55 -10.93
CA ASP A 12 -1.95 -24.28 -10.49
C ASP A 12 -0.67 -23.67 -11.08
N SER A 13 0.43 -23.75 -10.33
CA SER A 13 1.73 -23.21 -10.70
C SER A 13 2.19 -23.64 -12.11
N ASP A 14 1.95 -24.89 -12.51
CA ASP A 14 2.37 -25.41 -13.82
C ASP A 14 1.50 -24.85 -14.95
N LYS A 15 0.20 -24.62 -14.69
CA LYS A 15 -0.71 -23.98 -15.65
C LYS A 15 -0.40 -22.49 -15.80
N VAL A 16 -0.04 -21.81 -14.72
CA VAL A 16 0.44 -20.42 -14.77
C VAL A 16 1.72 -20.31 -15.59
N LEU A 17 2.68 -21.21 -15.40
CA LEU A 17 3.91 -21.28 -16.20
C LEU A 17 3.62 -21.48 -17.69
N ALA A 18 2.65 -22.36 -18.02
CA ALA A 18 2.22 -22.56 -19.40
C ALA A 18 1.59 -21.30 -20.01
N GLU A 19 0.74 -20.59 -19.26
CA GLU A 19 0.08 -19.36 -19.72
C GLU A 19 1.10 -18.25 -20.00
N VAL A 20 2.05 -18.03 -19.09
CA VAL A 20 3.12 -17.02 -19.27
C VAL A 20 4.26 -17.50 -20.18
N LYS A 21 4.12 -18.71 -20.76
CA LYS A 21 5.09 -19.37 -21.65
C LYS A 21 6.50 -19.37 -21.06
N SER A 22 6.62 -19.85 -19.83
CA SER A 22 7.88 -19.97 -19.10
C SER A 22 8.04 -21.36 -18.49
N THR A 23 9.21 -21.64 -17.94
CA THR A 23 9.54 -22.90 -17.27
C THR A 23 10.07 -22.62 -15.86
N ARG A 24 10.18 -23.65 -15.02
CA ARG A 24 10.78 -23.52 -13.67
C ARG A 24 12.25 -23.09 -13.72
N ASP A 25 12.95 -23.38 -14.81
CA ASP A 25 14.33 -22.96 -15.07
C ASP A 25 14.45 -21.52 -15.62
N GLY A 26 13.32 -20.81 -15.74
CA GLY A 26 13.25 -19.44 -16.22
C GLY A 26 13.33 -19.30 -17.74
N LEU A 27 13.42 -18.05 -18.21
CA LEU A 27 13.47 -17.71 -19.63
C LEU A 27 14.89 -17.77 -20.19
N SER A 28 15.03 -17.90 -21.52
CA SER A 28 16.31 -17.61 -22.16
C SER A 28 16.54 -16.10 -22.24
N SER A 29 17.80 -15.67 -22.23
CA SER A 29 18.13 -14.24 -22.35
C SER A 29 17.63 -13.63 -23.67
N GLU A 30 17.59 -14.41 -24.74
CA GLU A 30 17.09 -13.98 -26.05
C GLU A 30 15.57 -13.76 -26.05
N GLU A 31 14.80 -14.68 -25.47
CA GLU A 31 13.35 -14.54 -25.34
C GLU A 31 12.98 -13.38 -24.40
N ALA A 32 13.72 -13.21 -23.31
CA ALA A 32 13.51 -12.09 -22.40
C ALA A 32 13.77 -10.74 -23.09
N ALA A 33 14.84 -10.62 -23.89
CA ALA A 33 15.13 -9.41 -24.67
C ALA A 33 14.03 -9.11 -25.70
N LYS A 34 13.51 -10.14 -26.37
CA LYS A 34 12.40 -10.01 -27.32
C LYS A 34 11.11 -9.54 -26.65
N ARG A 35 10.78 -10.07 -25.48
CA ARG A 35 9.61 -9.62 -24.70
C ARG A 35 9.78 -8.20 -24.20
N LEU A 36 10.99 -7.82 -23.81
CA LEU A 36 11.29 -6.46 -23.35
C LEU A 36 11.08 -5.43 -24.47
N ASP A 37 11.47 -5.77 -25.71
CA ASP A 37 11.26 -4.92 -26.88
C ASP A 37 9.77 -4.80 -27.26
N GLN A 38 9.00 -5.88 -27.09
CA GLN A 38 7.57 -5.92 -27.43
C GLN A 38 6.67 -5.25 -26.38
N ASN A 39 6.92 -5.52 -25.10
CA ASN A 39 6.02 -5.14 -24.00
C ASN A 39 6.53 -3.90 -23.24
N GLY A 40 7.79 -3.51 -23.45
CA GLY A 40 8.43 -2.42 -22.74
C GLY A 40 8.96 -2.81 -21.37
N LYS A 41 9.57 -1.82 -20.70
CA LYS A 41 10.24 -1.98 -19.39
C LYS A 41 9.23 -2.15 -18.25
N ASN A 42 9.64 -2.86 -17.20
CA ASN A 42 8.94 -2.92 -15.91
C ASN A 42 9.10 -1.57 -15.16
N LYS A 43 8.40 -0.55 -15.64
CA LYS A 43 8.41 0.80 -15.08
C LYS A 43 7.01 1.36 -15.08
N LEU A 44 6.63 1.99 -13.96
CA LEU A 44 5.40 2.77 -13.91
C LEU A 44 5.53 3.92 -14.91
N VAL A 45 4.56 4.03 -15.82
CA VAL A 45 4.58 5.08 -16.83
C VAL A 45 4.50 6.41 -16.11
N ALA A 46 5.58 7.19 -16.15
CA ALA A 46 5.52 8.57 -15.70
C ALA A 46 4.63 9.35 -16.66
N ALA A 47 3.81 10.27 -16.14
CA ALA A 47 3.06 11.20 -16.98
C ALA A 47 4.02 11.82 -18.01
N LYS A 48 3.66 11.75 -19.30
CA LYS A 48 4.52 12.26 -20.38
C LYS A 48 4.84 13.72 -20.09
N GLY A 49 6.12 14.02 -19.87
CA GLY A 49 6.59 15.39 -19.77
C GLY A 49 6.16 16.19 -21.00
N LYS A 50 5.83 17.46 -20.82
CA LYS A 50 5.42 18.33 -21.94
C LYS A 50 6.56 18.40 -22.95
N SER A 51 6.25 18.20 -24.24
CA SER A 51 7.27 18.30 -25.29
C SER A 51 7.83 19.72 -25.36
N ILE A 52 9.09 19.86 -25.77
CA ILE A 52 9.76 21.17 -25.94
C ILE A 52 8.92 22.10 -26.83
N ILE A 53 8.33 21.54 -27.90
CA ILE A 53 7.46 22.27 -28.83
C ILE A 53 6.16 22.72 -28.15
N ARG A 54 5.53 21.83 -27.36
CA ARG A 54 4.31 22.18 -26.61
C ARG A 54 4.61 23.27 -25.58
N ARG A 55 5.72 23.17 -24.85
CA ARG A 55 6.16 24.21 -23.90
C ARG A 55 6.40 25.55 -24.59
N PHE A 56 7.01 25.53 -25.77
CA PHE A 56 7.19 26.74 -26.58
C PHE A 56 5.84 27.40 -26.91
N PHE A 57 4.83 26.63 -27.36
CA PHE A 57 3.50 27.19 -27.62
C PHE A 57 2.76 27.62 -26.35
N GLU A 58 2.96 26.95 -25.22
CA GLU A 58 2.41 27.37 -23.94
C GLU A 58 3.00 28.71 -23.48
N GLN A 59 4.28 29.00 -23.75
CA GLN A 59 4.87 30.33 -23.53
C GLN A 59 4.21 31.42 -24.39
N LEU A 60 3.78 31.07 -25.61
CA LEU A 60 3.05 32.00 -26.50
C LEU A 60 1.59 32.22 -26.09
N ALA A 61 1.01 31.31 -25.30
CA ALA A 61 -0.36 31.41 -24.80
C ALA A 61 -0.49 32.30 -23.55
N ASP A 62 0.61 32.86 -23.04
CA ASP A 62 0.56 33.82 -21.95
C ASP A 62 -0.21 35.09 -22.37
N PRO A 63 -1.15 35.61 -21.55
CA PRO A 63 -1.95 36.79 -21.87
C PRO A 63 -1.15 38.01 -22.32
N MET A 64 0.06 38.22 -21.81
CA MET A 64 0.90 39.35 -22.20
C MET A 64 1.59 39.11 -23.54
N THR A 65 2.05 37.90 -23.81
CA THR A 65 2.58 37.52 -25.14
C THR A 65 1.48 37.62 -26.21
N ILE A 66 0.24 37.27 -25.87
CA ILE A 66 -0.91 37.44 -26.76
C ILE A 66 -1.11 38.91 -27.12
N ILE A 67 -0.99 39.85 -26.17
CA ILE A 67 -1.09 41.29 -26.45
C ILE A 67 0.00 41.73 -27.44
N LEU A 68 1.24 41.25 -27.29
CA LEU A 68 2.34 41.54 -28.21
C LEU A 68 2.09 40.96 -29.60
N LEU A 69 1.56 39.74 -29.68
CA LEU A 69 1.20 39.10 -30.95
C LEU A 69 0.06 39.86 -31.65
N VAL A 70 -0.93 40.35 -30.90
CA VAL A 70 -2.00 41.21 -31.44
C VAL A 70 -1.41 42.53 -31.94
N ALA A 71 -0.51 43.16 -31.21
CA ALA A 71 0.17 44.38 -31.65
C ALA A 71 0.99 44.12 -32.94
N ALA A 72 1.78 43.05 -32.99
CA ALA A 72 2.52 42.65 -34.18
C ALA A 72 1.61 42.38 -35.38
N ALA A 73 0.44 41.76 -35.16
CA ALA A 73 -0.55 41.51 -36.21
C ALA A 73 -1.18 42.80 -36.75
N ILE A 74 -1.55 43.74 -35.87
CA ILE A 74 -2.08 45.05 -36.26
C ILE A 74 -1.03 45.83 -37.07
N SER A 75 0.20 45.88 -36.59
CA SER A 75 1.30 46.58 -37.24
C SER A 75 1.69 45.94 -38.57
N GLY A 76 1.68 44.61 -38.65
CA GLY A 76 1.94 43.86 -39.89
C GLY A 76 0.85 44.03 -40.94
N GLY A 77 -0.41 44.03 -40.52
CA GLY A 77 -1.54 44.30 -41.41
C GLY A 77 -1.49 45.70 -42.02
N LEU A 78 -1.11 46.70 -41.23
CA LEU A 78 -0.96 48.07 -41.72
C LEU A 78 0.28 48.26 -42.60
N ALA A 79 1.43 47.72 -42.22
CA ALA A 79 2.63 47.74 -43.06
C ALA A 79 2.38 47.08 -44.43
N ALA A 80 1.62 45.97 -44.46
CA ALA A 80 1.18 45.33 -45.70
C ALA A 80 0.25 46.25 -46.51
N TYR A 81 -0.74 46.89 -45.86
CA TYR A 81 -1.65 47.83 -46.53
C TYR A 81 -0.91 49.05 -47.10
N GLU A 82 0.00 49.65 -46.34
CA GLU A 82 0.81 50.79 -46.77
C GLU A 82 1.76 50.40 -47.90
N SER A 83 2.37 49.20 -47.85
CA SER A 83 3.22 48.70 -48.93
C SER A 83 2.48 48.51 -50.26
N ILE A 84 1.16 48.26 -50.20
CA ILE A 84 0.31 48.12 -51.39
C ILE A 84 -0.21 49.48 -51.88
N THR A 85 -0.44 50.43 -50.97
CA THR A 85 -1.12 51.70 -51.28
C THR A 85 -0.15 52.86 -51.58
N HIS A 86 1.04 52.87 -50.97
CA HIS A 86 2.08 53.89 -51.16
C HIS A 86 3.48 53.24 -51.22
N PRO A 87 4.00 52.88 -52.42
CA PRO A 87 5.28 52.23 -52.54
C PRO A 87 6.42 53.22 -52.25
N GLY A 88 7.10 53.07 -51.11
CA GLY A 88 8.38 53.75 -50.82
C GLY A 88 8.41 54.71 -49.63
N GLU A 89 7.30 54.96 -48.93
CA GLU A 89 7.25 55.89 -47.78
C GLU A 89 6.80 55.25 -46.44
N GLY A 90 6.57 53.93 -46.40
CA GLY A 90 6.16 53.26 -45.16
C GLY A 90 7.32 52.99 -44.21
N GLU A 91 7.07 53.13 -42.90
CA GLU A 91 7.87 52.44 -41.88
C GLU A 91 7.77 50.94 -42.20
N GLY A 92 8.86 50.35 -42.69
CA GLY A 92 8.84 48.97 -43.18
C GLY A 92 8.41 47.97 -42.10
N PHE A 93 8.39 46.68 -42.42
CA PHE A 93 8.10 45.60 -41.46
C PHE A 93 9.07 45.52 -40.25
N ALA A 94 9.95 46.51 -40.05
CA ALA A 94 10.94 46.60 -38.98
C ALA A 94 10.31 46.42 -37.59
N ASP A 95 9.25 47.15 -37.24
CA ASP A 95 8.63 47.06 -35.92
C ASP A 95 8.00 45.68 -35.68
N VAL A 96 7.37 45.11 -36.70
CA VAL A 96 6.78 43.77 -36.66
C VAL A 96 7.86 42.72 -36.46
N ILE A 97 8.97 42.85 -37.18
CA ILE A 97 10.13 41.96 -37.06
C ILE A 97 10.76 42.08 -35.67
N ILE A 98 10.91 43.29 -35.14
CA ILE A 98 11.46 43.51 -33.78
C ILE A 98 10.57 42.84 -32.73
N ILE A 99 9.25 43.06 -32.78
CA ILE A 99 8.32 42.47 -31.82
C ILE A 99 8.34 40.93 -31.92
N LEU A 100 8.33 40.37 -33.13
CA LEU A 100 8.41 38.92 -33.33
C LEU A 100 9.72 38.33 -32.83
N ILE A 101 10.86 39.00 -33.04
CA ILE A 101 12.16 38.57 -32.52
C ILE A 101 12.14 38.56 -30.99
N VAL A 102 11.62 39.60 -30.34
CA VAL A 102 11.51 39.66 -28.88
C VAL A 102 10.65 38.51 -28.34
N VAL A 103 9.48 38.27 -28.93
CA VAL A 103 8.59 37.18 -28.53
C VAL A 103 9.26 35.81 -28.70
N ILE A 104 9.95 35.58 -29.82
CA ILE A 104 10.65 34.31 -30.09
C ILE A 104 11.81 34.13 -29.11
N VAL A 105 12.64 35.16 -28.90
CA VAL A 105 13.78 35.10 -27.97
C VAL A 105 13.30 34.82 -26.55
N ASN A 106 12.22 35.47 -26.10
CA ASN A 106 11.64 35.24 -24.78
C ASN A 106 11.08 33.83 -24.63
N ALA A 107 10.36 33.32 -25.63
CA ALA A 107 9.85 31.95 -25.62
C ALA A 107 11.00 30.91 -25.61
N VAL A 108 12.06 31.12 -26.40
CA VAL A 108 13.24 30.24 -26.43
C VAL A 108 13.99 30.28 -25.09
N LEU A 109 14.23 31.47 -24.53
CA LEU A 109 14.88 31.62 -23.23
C LEU A 109 14.06 30.96 -22.12
N GLY A 110 12.73 31.12 -22.12
CA GLY A 110 11.83 30.46 -21.18
C GLY A 110 11.95 28.94 -21.24
N VAL A 111 11.85 28.35 -22.44
CA VAL A 111 11.98 26.90 -22.64
C VAL A 111 13.38 26.38 -22.25
N TYR A 112 14.43 27.13 -22.58
CA TYR A 112 15.81 26.77 -22.23
C TYR A 112 16.04 26.76 -20.72
N GLN A 113 15.54 27.79 -20.02
CA GLN A 113 15.68 27.92 -18.57
C GLN A 113 14.91 26.81 -17.82
N GLU A 114 13.70 26.48 -18.29
CA GLU A 114 12.89 25.39 -17.73
C GLU A 114 13.56 24.02 -17.95
N SER A 115 14.06 23.77 -19.16
CA SER A 115 14.73 22.51 -19.50
C SER A 115 16.01 22.26 -18.69
N LYS A 116 16.74 23.32 -18.32
CA LYS A 116 17.95 23.20 -17.50
C LYS A 116 17.64 22.73 -16.08
N ALA A 117 16.53 23.19 -15.50
CA ALA A 117 16.11 22.81 -14.16
C ALA A 117 15.63 21.34 -14.11
N GLU A 118 14.92 20.87 -15.15
CA GLU A 118 14.44 19.48 -15.21
C GLU A 118 15.57 18.45 -15.36
N LYS A 119 16.59 18.74 -16.16
CA LYS A 119 17.75 17.84 -16.32
C LYS A 119 18.47 17.55 -15.00
N ALA A 120 18.46 18.51 -14.07
CA ALA A 120 19.04 18.31 -12.75
C ALA A 120 18.23 17.31 -11.90
N ILE A 121 16.91 17.23 -12.10
CA ILE A 121 16.05 16.26 -11.44
C ILE A 121 16.20 14.87 -12.07
N GLU A 122 16.28 14.78 -13.40
CA GLU A 122 16.47 13.50 -14.12
C GLU A 122 17.78 12.82 -13.70
N ALA A 123 18.89 13.56 -13.65
CA ALA A 123 20.18 13.00 -13.24
C ALA A 123 20.18 12.47 -11.78
N LEU A 124 19.38 13.07 -10.89
CA LEU A 124 19.20 12.58 -9.52
C LEU A 124 18.33 11.31 -9.45
N GLN A 125 17.44 11.09 -10.42
CA GLN A 125 16.59 9.90 -10.48
C GLN A 125 17.34 8.65 -10.98
N GLU A 126 18.30 8.81 -11.89
CA GLU A 126 19.07 7.68 -12.45
C GLU A 126 19.99 6.98 -11.42
N MET A 127 20.34 7.65 -10.32
CA MET A 127 21.27 7.13 -9.30
C MET A 127 20.68 6.06 -8.37
N SER A 128 19.38 5.72 -8.47
CA SER A 128 18.67 4.84 -7.52
C SER A 128 18.07 3.57 -8.17
N ALA A 129 18.60 3.11 -9.30
CA ALA A 129 18.04 1.97 -10.03
C ALA A 129 18.13 0.66 -9.21
N ALA A 130 16.97 0.05 -8.93
CA ALA A 130 16.86 -1.22 -8.23
C ALA A 130 17.34 -2.40 -9.12
N THR A 131 17.87 -3.43 -8.48
CA THR A 131 18.30 -4.69 -9.11
C THR A 131 17.52 -5.87 -8.54
N SER A 132 17.45 -6.97 -9.31
CA SER A 132 16.73 -8.18 -8.93
C SER A 132 17.47 -9.44 -9.37
N LYS A 133 17.35 -10.51 -8.58
CA LYS A 133 17.85 -11.86 -8.89
C LYS A 133 16.83 -12.58 -9.77
N VAL A 134 17.23 -13.00 -10.96
CA VAL A 134 16.38 -13.70 -11.93
C VAL A 134 17.05 -14.98 -12.40
N LEU A 135 16.26 -16.01 -12.68
CA LEU A 135 16.72 -17.23 -13.33
C LEU A 135 16.56 -17.06 -14.85
N ARG A 136 17.69 -16.96 -15.55
CA ARG A 136 17.74 -16.92 -17.03
C ARG A 136 18.83 -17.85 -17.55
N ASP A 137 18.53 -18.56 -18.63
CA ASP A 137 19.41 -19.59 -19.21
C ASP A 137 19.81 -20.68 -18.18
N GLY A 138 18.91 -20.99 -17.23
CA GLY A 138 19.15 -21.95 -16.14
C GLY A 138 20.16 -21.48 -15.09
N LYS A 139 20.52 -20.19 -15.07
CA LYS A 139 21.47 -19.60 -14.11
C LYS A 139 20.89 -18.38 -13.44
N VAL A 140 21.24 -18.18 -12.17
CA VAL A 140 20.86 -16.98 -11.43
C VAL A 140 21.72 -15.81 -11.92
N GLN A 141 21.05 -14.74 -12.36
CA GLN A 141 21.65 -13.51 -12.85
C GLN A 141 21.08 -12.32 -12.08
N ILE A 142 21.89 -11.28 -11.87
CA ILE A 142 21.43 -10.02 -11.29
C ILE A 142 21.25 -9.02 -12.42
N ILE A 143 20.02 -8.57 -12.63
CA ILE A 143 19.65 -7.59 -13.65
C ILE A 143 18.98 -6.38 -13.02
N ARG A 144 18.77 -5.32 -13.80
CA ARG A 144 17.97 -4.19 -13.33
C ARG A 144 16.51 -4.60 -13.25
N SER A 145 15.82 -4.19 -12.19
CA SER A 145 14.40 -4.54 -11.99
C SER A 145 13.49 -4.00 -13.11
N GLU A 146 13.92 -2.95 -13.82
CA GLU A 146 13.22 -2.41 -14.99
C GLU A 146 13.31 -3.29 -16.25
N ASP A 147 14.27 -4.21 -16.31
CA ASP A 147 14.49 -5.11 -17.45
C ASP A 147 13.81 -6.49 -17.25
N LEU A 148 13.00 -6.62 -16.20
CA LEU A 148 12.17 -7.79 -15.94
C LEU A 148 10.96 -7.82 -16.87
N VAL A 149 10.58 -9.01 -17.32
CA VAL A 149 9.45 -9.24 -18.22
C VAL A 149 8.51 -10.31 -17.68
N VAL A 150 7.27 -10.33 -18.16
CA VAL A 150 6.31 -11.40 -17.84
C VAL A 150 6.89 -12.76 -18.24
N GLY A 151 6.83 -13.71 -17.31
CA GLY A 151 7.41 -15.04 -17.43
C GLY A 151 8.82 -15.20 -16.85
N ASP A 152 9.53 -14.12 -16.49
CA ASP A 152 10.78 -14.25 -15.74
C ASP A 152 10.53 -14.96 -14.40
N VAL A 153 11.45 -15.83 -14.00
CA VAL A 153 11.42 -16.48 -12.68
C VAL A 153 12.37 -15.74 -11.77
N ILE A 154 11.85 -15.15 -10.71
CA ILE A 154 12.62 -14.39 -9.72
C ILE A 154 12.87 -15.22 -8.47
N LEU A 155 14.03 -15.01 -7.87
CA LEU A 155 14.42 -15.59 -6.59
C LEU A 155 14.40 -14.48 -5.55
N LEU A 156 13.68 -14.71 -4.46
CA LEU A 156 13.50 -13.75 -3.39
C LEU A 156 13.92 -14.36 -2.06
N GLU A 157 14.67 -13.59 -1.29
CA GLU A 157 15.09 -13.92 0.07
C GLU A 157 14.69 -12.80 1.03
N ALA A 158 14.74 -13.07 2.33
CA ALA A 158 14.48 -12.05 3.34
C ALA A 158 15.34 -10.78 3.10
N GLY A 159 14.68 -9.62 3.08
CA GLY A 159 15.26 -8.32 2.75
C GLY A 159 15.06 -7.89 1.29
N ASP A 160 14.74 -8.79 0.37
CA ASP A 160 14.50 -8.43 -1.03
C ASP A 160 13.12 -7.76 -1.21
N SER A 161 13.08 -6.70 -2.00
CA SER A 161 11.82 -6.09 -2.46
C SER A 161 11.24 -6.87 -3.64
N VAL A 162 9.92 -7.04 -3.66
CA VAL A 162 9.20 -7.68 -4.76
C VAL A 162 9.14 -6.71 -5.95
N PRO A 163 9.78 -7.00 -7.10
CA PRO A 163 9.98 -6.03 -8.18
C PRO A 163 8.80 -5.92 -9.15
N ALA A 164 7.91 -6.90 -9.17
CA ALA A 164 6.78 -7.03 -10.10
C ALA A 164 5.74 -8.00 -9.51
N ASP A 165 4.53 -8.04 -10.07
CA ASP A 165 3.50 -8.97 -9.61
C ASP A 165 3.81 -10.40 -10.07
N ALA A 166 3.83 -11.35 -9.14
CA ALA A 166 4.32 -12.70 -9.40
C ALA A 166 3.49 -13.79 -8.71
N ARG A 167 3.44 -14.96 -9.33
CA ARG A 167 2.84 -16.18 -8.77
C ARG A 167 3.94 -17.01 -8.12
N ILE A 168 3.73 -17.41 -6.87
CA ILE A 168 4.70 -18.23 -6.11
C ILE A 168 4.72 -19.65 -6.68
N LEU A 169 5.93 -20.14 -7.01
CA LEU A 169 6.20 -21.50 -7.46
C LEU A 169 6.72 -22.37 -6.33
N GLU A 170 7.63 -21.82 -5.53
CA GLU A 170 8.23 -22.49 -4.37
C GLU A 170 8.23 -21.56 -3.17
N ASN A 171 7.99 -22.15 -2.00
CA ASN A 171 7.91 -21.43 -0.74
C ASN A 171 8.65 -22.22 0.34
N ALA A 172 9.62 -21.58 0.99
CA ALA A 172 10.24 -22.07 2.21
C ALA A 172 10.04 -21.00 3.30
N SER A 173 8.93 -21.13 4.03
CA SER A 173 8.51 -20.25 5.13
C SER A 173 8.42 -18.77 4.74
N LEU A 174 8.03 -18.48 3.51
CA LEU A 174 7.97 -17.14 2.95
C LEU A 174 6.91 -16.29 3.67
N LYS A 175 7.35 -15.18 4.27
CA LYS A 175 6.48 -14.13 4.83
C LYS A 175 6.78 -12.80 4.14
N VAL A 176 5.73 -12.11 3.72
CA VAL A 176 5.86 -10.87 2.95
C VAL A 176 5.04 -9.78 3.58
N GLU A 177 5.62 -8.60 3.69
CA GLU A 177 4.94 -7.40 4.15
C GLU A 177 4.36 -6.64 2.96
N GLU A 178 3.04 -6.47 2.98
CA GLU A 178 2.26 -5.93 1.87
C GLU A 178 1.58 -4.61 2.25
N ALA A 179 2.17 -3.89 3.23
CA ALA A 179 1.65 -2.63 3.77
C ALA A 179 1.43 -1.56 2.67
N ALA A 180 2.29 -1.55 1.65
CA ALA A 180 2.18 -0.60 0.53
C ALA A 180 0.89 -0.75 -0.29
N LEU A 181 0.26 -1.95 -0.31
CA LEU A 181 -0.98 -2.20 -1.04
C LEU A 181 -2.19 -2.36 -0.12
N THR A 182 -2.01 -2.88 1.09
CA THR A 182 -3.10 -3.25 2.01
C THR A 182 -3.24 -2.29 3.19
N GLY A 183 -2.19 -1.54 3.54
CA GLY A 183 -2.12 -0.75 4.76
C GLY A 183 -1.87 -1.58 6.04
N GLU A 184 -1.79 -2.90 5.94
CA GLU A 184 -1.58 -3.80 7.08
C GLU A 184 -0.10 -4.05 7.33
N SER A 185 0.31 -3.99 8.59
CA SER A 185 1.74 -4.07 9.01
C SER A 185 2.18 -5.46 9.45
N VAL A 186 1.25 -6.42 9.53
CA VAL A 186 1.57 -7.78 9.95
C VAL A 186 2.03 -8.56 8.72
N PRO A 187 3.25 -9.15 8.71
CA PRO A 187 3.71 -9.94 7.58
C PRO A 187 2.77 -11.10 7.30
N VAL A 188 2.38 -11.24 6.03
CA VAL A 188 1.45 -12.27 5.57
C VAL A 188 2.23 -13.53 5.23
N THR A 189 1.87 -14.65 5.86
CA THR A 189 2.39 -15.97 5.50
C THR A 189 1.84 -16.38 4.14
N LYS A 190 2.75 -16.69 3.22
CA LYS A 190 2.42 -17.10 1.85
C LYS A 190 2.30 -18.61 1.73
N PHE A 191 1.62 -19.09 0.69
CA PHE A 191 1.53 -20.52 0.33
C PHE A 191 1.50 -20.71 -1.18
N ILE A 192 1.64 -21.94 -1.67
CA ILE A 192 1.67 -22.24 -3.11
C ILE A 192 0.32 -22.69 -3.67
N ASP A 193 -0.60 -23.15 -2.81
CA ASP A 193 -1.87 -23.73 -3.23
C ASP A 193 -2.77 -22.75 -4.01
N THR A 194 -3.60 -23.31 -4.87
CA THR A 194 -4.59 -22.56 -5.66
C THR A 194 -5.69 -22.01 -4.76
N ILE A 195 -6.13 -20.78 -5.04
CA ILE A 195 -7.24 -20.15 -4.31
C ILE A 195 -8.51 -20.28 -5.14
N TYR A 196 -9.51 -20.94 -4.58
CA TYR A 196 -10.82 -21.09 -5.20
C TYR A 196 -11.70 -19.88 -4.91
N LEU A 197 -12.44 -19.42 -5.91
CA LEU A 197 -13.47 -18.39 -5.72
C LEU A 197 -14.65 -19.03 -4.97
N LYS A 198 -15.20 -18.31 -4.00
CA LYS A 198 -16.45 -18.73 -3.35
C LYS A 198 -17.61 -18.60 -4.34
N GLU A 199 -18.67 -19.39 -4.14
CA GLU A 199 -19.86 -19.31 -5.00
C GLU A 199 -20.43 -17.88 -5.00
N GLY A 200 -20.56 -17.29 -6.19
CA GLY A 200 -21.08 -15.93 -6.37
C GLY A 200 -20.04 -14.80 -6.35
N GLU A 201 -18.80 -15.07 -5.91
CA GLU A 201 -17.73 -14.07 -5.94
C GLU A 201 -17.05 -13.96 -7.31
N ARG A 202 -16.86 -12.71 -7.77
CA ARG A 202 -16.19 -12.44 -9.04
C ARG A 202 -14.69 -12.26 -8.90
N ASP A 203 -14.13 -12.10 -7.70
CA ASP A 203 -12.70 -11.90 -7.47
C ASP A 203 -12.36 -12.16 -5.99
N VAL A 204 -11.10 -12.46 -5.70
CA VAL A 204 -10.55 -12.56 -4.34
C VAL A 204 -9.91 -11.22 -3.98
N ALA A 205 -10.14 -10.72 -2.77
CA ALA A 205 -9.52 -9.47 -2.29
C ALA A 205 -7.98 -9.55 -2.32
N LEU A 206 -7.31 -8.41 -2.53
CA LEU A 206 -5.87 -8.38 -2.78
C LEU A 206 -5.05 -8.98 -1.62
N GLY A 207 -5.42 -8.68 -0.37
CA GLY A 207 -4.77 -9.24 0.83
C GLY A 207 -4.99 -10.75 1.04
N ASP A 208 -6.06 -11.31 0.48
CA ASP A 208 -6.37 -12.74 0.59
C ASP A 208 -5.68 -13.60 -0.47
N ARG A 209 -5.11 -12.98 -1.51
CA ARG A 209 -4.34 -13.65 -2.57
C ARG A 209 -2.94 -14.05 -2.08
N LYS A 210 -2.88 -14.87 -1.03
CA LYS A 210 -1.67 -15.30 -0.30
C LYS A 210 -0.73 -16.22 -1.11
N ASN A 211 -1.11 -16.59 -2.32
CA ASN A 211 -0.30 -17.35 -3.25
C ASN A 211 0.35 -16.49 -4.36
N MET A 212 0.17 -15.17 -4.26
CA MET A 212 0.75 -14.13 -5.11
C MET A 212 1.71 -13.23 -4.31
N LEU A 213 2.58 -12.54 -5.05
CA LEU A 213 3.47 -11.49 -4.59
C LEU A 213 3.20 -10.23 -5.41
N TYR A 214 3.22 -9.07 -4.77
CA TYR A 214 2.89 -7.79 -5.42
C TYR A 214 4.04 -6.80 -5.41
N MET A 215 4.18 -6.06 -6.51
CA MET A 215 5.19 -5.00 -6.66
C MET A 215 5.14 -4.00 -5.50
N GLY A 216 6.28 -3.74 -4.87
CA GLY A 216 6.40 -2.81 -3.74
C GLY A 216 6.26 -3.44 -2.36
N SER A 217 5.95 -4.74 -2.30
CA SER A 217 6.03 -5.54 -1.07
C SER A 217 7.47 -5.90 -0.74
N THR A 218 7.76 -6.26 0.52
CA THR A 218 9.10 -6.67 0.96
C THR A 218 9.06 -8.04 1.61
N VAL A 219 10.00 -8.92 1.26
CA VAL A 219 10.12 -10.23 1.91
C VAL A 219 10.75 -10.04 3.28
N VAL A 220 10.03 -10.41 4.34
CA VAL A 220 10.48 -10.26 5.72
C VAL A 220 11.20 -11.51 6.21
N TYR A 221 10.75 -12.68 5.76
CA TYR A 221 11.29 -13.96 6.20
C TYR A 221 11.14 -15.05 5.14
N GLY A 222 12.03 -16.04 5.20
CA GLY A 222 12.04 -17.19 4.30
C GLY A 222 12.62 -16.87 2.93
N ARG A 223 12.42 -17.81 2.01
CA ARG A 223 12.82 -17.69 0.60
C ARG A 223 11.71 -18.20 -0.30
N GLY A 224 11.62 -17.63 -1.49
CA GLY A 224 10.59 -17.98 -2.48
C GLY A 224 11.12 -17.91 -3.90
N VAL A 225 10.57 -18.78 -4.74
CA VAL A 225 10.75 -18.71 -6.20
C VAL A 225 9.39 -18.36 -6.78
N ALA A 226 9.34 -17.36 -7.64
CA ALA A 226 8.08 -16.89 -8.21
C ALA A 226 8.23 -16.53 -9.69
N VAL A 227 7.17 -16.73 -10.48
CA VAL A 227 7.13 -16.33 -11.88
C VAL A 227 6.38 -15.01 -12.03
N ILE A 228 6.94 -14.07 -12.77
CA ILE A 228 6.33 -12.76 -13.02
C ILE A 228 5.10 -12.93 -13.91
N THR A 229 3.99 -12.38 -13.45
CA THR A 229 2.68 -12.42 -14.10
C THR A 229 2.24 -11.06 -14.65
N GLY A 230 2.77 -9.96 -14.10
CA GLY A 230 2.52 -8.61 -14.57
C GLY A 230 3.69 -7.68 -14.29
N THR A 231 3.95 -6.73 -15.20
CA THR A 231 5.04 -5.73 -15.09
C THR A 231 4.50 -4.32 -15.36
N GLY A 232 5.18 -3.30 -14.83
CA GLY A 232 4.85 -1.90 -15.07
C GLY A 232 3.40 -1.57 -14.69
N MET A 233 2.65 -0.98 -15.65
CA MET A 233 1.26 -0.56 -15.44
C MET A 233 0.26 -1.73 -15.32
N ASP A 234 0.64 -2.94 -15.72
CA ASP A 234 -0.21 -4.13 -15.58
C ASP A 234 -0.21 -4.71 -14.15
N THR A 235 0.70 -4.25 -13.28
CA THR A 235 0.73 -4.62 -11.84
C THR A 235 -0.41 -3.95 -11.07
N GLU A 236 -0.78 -4.48 -9.91
CA GLU A 236 -1.76 -3.86 -9.01
C GLU A 236 -1.30 -2.48 -8.54
N MET A 237 -0.01 -2.32 -8.24
CA MET A 237 0.59 -1.01 -7.94
C MET A 237 0.53 -0.07 -9.15
N GLY A 238 0.67 -0.60 -10.37
CA GLY A 238 0.51 0.13 -11.62
C GLY A 238 -0.91 0.62 -11.88
N LYS A 239 -1.93 -0.18 -11.54
CA LYS A 239 -3.33 0.23 -11.60
C LYS A 239 -3.62 1.36 -10.60
N ILE A 240 -3.10 1.26 -9.38
CA ILE A 240 -3.19 2.34 -8.38
C ILE A 240 -2.51 3.61 -8.90
N ALA A 241 -1.30 3.48 -9.46
CA ALA A 241 -0.58 4.61 -10.03
C ALA A 241 -1.34 5.25 -11.21
N GLY A 242 -2.01 4.46 -12.05
CA GLY A 242 -2.89 4.95 -13.11
C GLY A 242 -4.06 5.76 -12.57
N ALA A 243 -4.79 5.19 -11.60
CA ALA A 243 -5.91 5.88 -10.96
C ALA A 243 -5.50 7.19 -10.27
N LEU A 244 -4.28 7.26 -9.72
CA LEU A 244 -3.72 8.48 -9.13
C LEU A 244 -3.30 9.52 -10.18
N GLN A 245 -2.88 9.10 -11.38
CA GLN A 245 -2.50 10.01 -12.46
C GLN A 245 -3.71 10.71 -13.10
N ASP A 246 -4.88 10.07 -13.07
CA ASP A 246 -6.13 10.65 -13.57
C ASP A 246 -6.69 11.75 -12.65
N ALA A 247 -6.18 11.89 -11.43
CA ALA A 247 -6.51 13.01 -10.57
C ALA A 247 -5.81 14.29 -11.06
N GLU A 248 -6.59 15.21 -11.63
CA GLU A 248 -6.07 16.49 -12.11
C GLU A 248 -5.39 17.28 -10.97
N GLU A 249 -4.10 17.59 -11.17
CA GLU A 249 -3.35 18.43 -10.25
C GLU A 249 -3.80 19.88 -10.38
N GLY A 250 -4.24 20.47 -9.26
CA GLY A 250 -4.53 21.90 -9.17
C GLY A 250 -3.26 22.75 -9.04
N ASP A 251 -3.38 24.03 -9.41
CA ASP A 251 -2.29 25.02 -9.26
C ASP A 251 -1.76 25.13 -7.82
N THR A 252 -0.44 25.28 -7.67
CA THR A 252 0.17 25.54 -6.35
C THR A 252 -0.23 26.92 -5.79
N PRO A 253 -0.14 27.13 -4.46
CA PRO A 253 -0.39 28.43 -3.85
C PRO A 253 0.40 29.60 -4.48
N LEU A 254 1.67 29.42 -4.81
CA LEU A 254 2.55 30.41 -5.45
C LEU A 254 2.12 30.62 -6.89
N GLN A 255 1.79 29.57 -7.65
CA GLN A 255 1.26 29.71 -9.01
C GLN A 255 -0.04 30.53 -9.01
N ARG A 256 -0.95 30.26 -8.07
CA ARG A 256 -2.17 31.06 -7.89
C ARG A 256 -1.85 32.52 -7.56
N LYS A 257 -0.87 32.77 -6.68
CA LYS A 257 -0.44 34.14 -6.33
C LYS A 257 0.23 34.86 -7.49
N LEU A 258 1.07 34.17 -8.27
CA LEU A 258 1.69 34.71 -9.48
C LEU A 258 0.65 35.02 -10.55
N HIS A 259 -0.35 34.16 -10.73
CA HIS A 259 -1.45 34.41 -11.67
C HIS A 259 -2.30 35.61 -11.24
N GLN A 260 -2.59 35.75 -9.93
CA GLN A 260 -3.24 36.94 -9.37
C GLN A 260 -2.42 38.21 -9.64
N LEU A 261 -1.11 38.17 -9.40
CA LEU A 261 -0.20 39.29 -9.66
C LEU A 261 -0.17 39.65 -11.14
N SER A 262 0.00 38.65 -12.03
CA SER A 262 -0.03 38.83 -13.48
C SER A 262 -1.33 39.48 -13.95
N LYS A 263 -2.49 39.05 -13.41
CA LYS A 263 -3.79 39.64 -13.73
C LYS A 263 -3.87 41.10 -13.29
N ILE A 264 -3.43 41.42 -12.07
CA ILE A 264 -3.42 42.81 -11.56
C ILE A 264 -2.52 43.68 -12.44
N LEU A 265 -1.32 43.21 -12.75
CA LEU A 265 -0.35 43.94 -13.55
C LEU A 265 -0.87 44.17 -14.97
N THR A 266 -1.49 43.15 -15.59
CA THR A 266 -2.09 43.25 -16.92
C THR A 266 -3.14 44.36 -16.97
N TRP A 267 -4.03 44.44 -15.99
CA TRP A 267 -5.03 45.52 -15.91
C TRP A 267 -4.40 46.90 -15.71
N LEU A 268 -3.36 46.99 -14.90
CA LEU A 268 -2.63 48.24 -14.66
C LEU A 268 -1.94 48.73 -15.94
N VAL A 269 -1.22 47.84 -16.62
CA VAL A 269 -0.53 48.11 -17.89
C VAL A 269 -1.53 48.53 -18.97
N LEU A 270 -2.64 47.80 -19.15
CA LEU A 270 -3.71 48.20 -20.08
C LEU A 270 -4.28 49.59 -19.74
N GLY A 271 -4.48 49.89 -18.46
CA GLY A 271 -4.91 51.20 -18.00
C GLY A 271 -3.93 52.32 -18.40
N ILE A 272 -2.63 52.10 -18.17
CA ILE A 272 -1.57 53.03 -18.60
C ILE A 272 -1.57 53.19 -20.11
N CYS A 273 -1.68 52.09 -20.88
CA CYS A 273 -1.73 52.15 -22.33
C CYS A 273 -2.89 53.02 -22.82
N VAL A 274 -4.10 52.80 -22.30
CA VAL A 274 -5.29 53.60 -22.65
C VAL A 274 -5.10 55.07 -22.31
N VAL A 275 -4.53 55.38 -21.14
CA VAL A 275 -4.28 56.76 -20.71
C VAL A 275 -3.22 57.44 -21.61
N VAL A 276 -2.07 56.80 -21.81
CA VAL A 276 -0.97 57.33 -22.64
C VAL A 276 -1.43 57.52 -24.08
N PHE A 277 -2.13 56.53 -24.63
CA PHE A 277 -2.71 56.59 -25.96
C PHE A 277 -3.72 57.74 -26.08
N GLY A 278 -4.65 57.85 -25.12
CA GLY A 278 -5.64 58.92 -25.10
C GLY A 278 -5.02 60.32 -25.01
N VAL A 279 -4.02 60.50 -24.14
CA VAL A 279 -3.28 61.77 -24.01
C VAL A 279 -2.55 62.11 -25.31
N GLN A 280 -1.93 61.13 -25.97
CA GLN A 280 -1.26 61.35 -27.26
C GLN A 280 -2.24 61.74 -28.37
N LEU A 281 -3.40 61.08 -28.44
CA LEU A 281 -4.45 61.45 -29.39
C LEU A 281 -4.97 62.88 -29.16
N ILE A 282 -5.22 63.26 -27.90
CA ILE A 282 -5.67 64.62 -27.54
C ILE A 282 -4.59 65.65 -27.89
N ARG A 283 -3.32 65.36 -27.60
CA ARG A 283 -2.20 66.27 -27.89
C ARG A 283 -1.94 66.46 -29.37
N ALA A 284 -2.14 65.41 -30.17
CA ALA A 284 -1.91 65.46 -31.61
C ALA A 284 -3.03 66.20 -32.38
N GLY A 285 -4.25 66.27 -31.81
CA GLY A 285 -5.35 67.08 -32.34
C GLY A 285 -5.91 66.65 -33.70
N ASN A 286 -5.40 65.58 -34.29
CA ASN A 286 -5.82 65.02 -35.57
C ASN A 286 -5.93 63.49 -35.44
N PHE A 287 -7.04 62.90 -35.90
CA PHE A 287 -7.32 61.47 -35.73
C PHE A 287 -6.94 60.64 -36.97
N SER A 288 -5.86 61.00 -37.64
CA SER A 288 -5.37 60.23 -38.79
C SER A 288 -4.86 58.87 -38.31
N PHE A 289 -5.42 57.79 -38.86
CA PHE A 289 -5.10 56.43 -38.42
C PHE A 289 -3.62 56.09 -38.60
N ALA A 290 -3.06 56.39 -39.78
CA ALA A 290 -1.66 56.11 -40.12
C ALA A 290 -0.66 57.00 -39.35
N ASN A 291 -0.93 58.32 -39.29
CA ASN A 291 0.08 59.27 -38.78
C ASN A 291 -0.03 59.55 -37.28
N THR A 292 -1.13 59.18 -36.64
CA THR A 292 -1.40 59.60 -35.25
C THR A 292 -1.88 58.46 -34.38
N VAL A 293 -2.84 57.67 -34.84
CA VAL A 293 -3.38 56.55 -34.05
C VAL A 293 -2.33 55.44 -33.93
N LEU A 294 -1.72 55.02 -35.04
CA LEU A 294 -0.74 53.94 -35.01
C LEU A 294 0.52 54.27 -34.19
N PRO A 295 1.21 55.41 -34.40
CA PRO A 295 2.41 55.72 -33.63
C PRO A 295 2.10 55.91 -32.14
N SER A 296 0.95 56.51 -31.80
CA SER A 296 0.50 56.63 -30.41
C SER A 296 0.25 55.27 -29.77
N PHE A 297 -0.32 54.32 -30.53
CA PHE A 297 -0.55 52.95 -30.07
C PHE A 297 0.77 52.19 -29.89
N MET A 298 1.70 52.31 -30.85
CA MET A 298 3.02 51.68 -30.78
C MET A 298 3.84 52.16 -29.59
N VAL A 299 3.79 53.46 -29.27
CA VAL A 299 4.43 54.01 -28.06
C VAL A 299 3.77 53.47 -26.80
N ALA A 300 2.44 53.37 -26.77
CA ALA A 300 1.71 52.79 -25.64
C ALA A 300 2.03 51.31 -25.42
N VAL A 301 2.14 50.52 -26.51
CA VAL A 301 2.55 49.11 -26.46
C VAL A 301 4.02 48.97 -26.06
N SER A 302 4.93 49.77 -26.61
CA SER A 302 6.36 49.73 -26.24
C SER A 302 6.58 50.02 -24.77
N LEU A 303 5.85 50.99 -24.21
CA LEU A 303 5.87 51.28 -22.78
C LEU A 303 5.27 50.13 -21.95
N ALA A 304 4.24 49.47 -22.47
CA ALA A 304 3.65 48.28 -21.88
C ALA A 304 4.67 47.16 -21.75
N VAL A 305 5.41 46.86 -22.83
CA VAL A 305 6.45 45.81 -22.88
C VAL A 305 7.53 46.10 -21.85
N ALA A 306 7.99 47.35 -21.76
CA ALA A 306 9.04 47.76 -20.82
C ALA A 306 8.65 47.57 -19.35
N ALA A 307 7.36 47.52 -19.03
CA ALA A 307 6.85 47.33 -17.67
C ALA A 307 6.68 45.85 -17.28
N ILE A 308 6.90 44.91 -18.21
CA ILE A 308 6.66 43.47 -17.97
C ILE A 308 7.82 42.87 -17.17
N PRO A 309 7.56 42.26 -15.99
CA PRO A 309 8.56 41.56 -15.21
C PRO A 309 8.79 40.16 -15.77
N GLU A 310 9.34 40.08 -16.98
CA GLU A 310 9.59 38.83 -17.72
C GLU A 310 10.50 37.86 -16.93
N GLY A 311 11.34 38.38 -16.04
CA GLY A 311 12.20 37.59 -15.17
C GLY A 311 11.49 36.89 -14.00
N LEU A 312 10.23 37.18 -13.70
CA LEU A 312 9.59 36.69 -12.47
C LEU A 312 9.46 35.16 -12.45
N ALA A 313 8.99 34.56 -13.53
CA ALA A 313 8.84 33.10 -13.65
C ALA A 313 10.19 32.38 -13.62
N ALA A 314 11.21 32.98 -14.27
CA ALA A 314 12.57 32.48 -14.28
C ALA A 314 13.21 32.50 -12.87
N VAL A 315 13.06 33.61 -12.14
CA VAL A 315 13.56 33.76 -10.77
C VAL A 315 12.92 32.73 -9.85
N VAL A 316 11.60 32.55 -9.93
CA VAL A 316 10.88 31.55 -9.13
C VAL A 316 11.41 30.13 -9.41
N THR A 317 11.59 29.78 -10.68
CA THR A 317 12.09 28.45 -11.09
C THR A 317 13.51 28.19 -10.58
N VAL A 318 14.41 29.19 -10.67
CA VAL A 318 15.79 29.09 -10.16
C VAL A 318 15.80 28.92 -8.64
N VAL A 319 15.00 29.71 -7.91
CA VAL A 319 14.91 29.62 -6.45
C VAL A 319 14.37 28.25 -6.02
N LEU A 320 13.34 27.73 -6.69
CA LEU A 320 12.81 26.38 -6.43
C LEU A 320 13.85 25.29 -6.73
N SER A 321 14.60 25.41 -7.83
CA SER A 321 15.69 24.48 -8.18
C SER A 321 16.81 24.44 -7.14
N ILE A 322 17.17 25.61 -6.56
CA ILE A 322 18.11 25.69 -5.44
C ILE A 322 17.52 25.00 -4.21
N GLY A 323 16.21 25.19 -3.94
CA GLY A 323 15.48 24.49 -2.88
C GLY A 323 15.55 22.97 -3.02
N VAL A 324 15.30 22.44 -4.22
CA VAL A 324 15.43 21.01 -4.52
C VAL A 324 16.84 20.51 -4.26
N THR A 325 17.86 21.24 -4.71
CA THR A 325 19.26 20.83 -4.51
C THR A 325 19.62 20.79 -3.02
N ASN A 326 19.14 21.76 -2.24
CA ASN A 326 19.36 21.80 -0.79
C ASN A 326 18.62 20.67 -0.05
N MET A 327 17.40 20.32 -0.46
CA MET A 327 16.68 19.17 0.09
C MET A 327 17.36 17.85 -0.25
N SER A 328 17.83 17.68 -1.49
CA SER A 328 18.56 16.50 -1.93
C SER A 328 19.86 16.28 -1.13
N LYS A 329 20.61 17.35 -0.83
CA LYS A 329 21.78 17.30 0.07
C LYS A 329 21.46 16.80 1.48
N ARG A 330 20.19 16.83 1.89
CA ARG A 330 19.69 16.32 3.18
C ARG A 330 18.95 14.99 3.02
N ASN A 331 19.23 14.26 1.95
CA ASN A 331 18.61 12.97 1.61
C ASN A 331 17.09 13.04 1.36
N ALA A 332 16.53 14.23 1.09
CA ALA A 332 15.14 14.39 0.68
C ALA A 332 15.04 14.58 -0.84
N ILE A 333 14.62 13.53 -1.55
CA ILE A 333 14.56 13.52 -3.02
C ILE A 333 13.23 14.12 -3.48
N ILE A 334 13.29 15.28 -4.13
CA ILE A 334 12.12 15.95 -4.68
C ILE A 334 11.95 15.56 -6.15
N ARG A 335 10.79 14.99 -6.50
CA ARG A 335 10.48 14.55 -7.87
C ARG A 335 9.91 15.66 -8.76
N ARG A 336 9.41 16.75 -8.17
CA ARG A 336 8.77 17.89 -8.87
C ARG A 336 9.12 19.21 -8.21
N LEU A 337 9.50 20.24 -8.99
CA LEU A 337 9.91 21.55 -8.45
C LEU A 337 8.84 22.20 -7.56
N THR A 338 7.57 22.05 -7.92
CA THR A 338 6.40 22.56 -7.18
C THR A 338 6.20 21.93 -5.80
N ALA A 339 6.77 20.75 -5.55
CA ALA A 339 6.63 20.08 -4.26
C ALA A 339 7.40 20.78 -3.13
N VAL A 340 8.49 21.49 -3.45
CA VAL A 340 9.28 22.27 -2.46
C VAL A 340 8.42 23.34 -1.81
N GLU A 341 7.62 24.02 -2.63
CA GLU A 341 6.70 25.06 -2.18
C GLU A 341 5.54 24.48 -1.38
N THR A 342 4.93 23.41 -1.90
CA THR A 342 3.80 22.73 -1.25
C THR A 342 4.17 22.25 0.15
N LEU A 343 5.38 21.71 0.34
CA LEU A 343 5.90 21.31 1.65
C LEU A 343 6.05 22.52 2.59
N GLY A 344 6.54 23.65 2.07
CA GLY A 344 6.71 24.88 2.86
C GLY A 344 5.38 25.53 3.28
N CYS A 345 4.29 25.25 2.57
CA CYS A 345 2.95 25.77 2.87
C CYS A 345 2.01 24.73 3.48
N ALA A 346 2.49 23.51 3.76
CA ALA A 346 1.67 22.45 4.33
C ALA A 346 1.17 22.83 5.74
N GLN A 347 -0.14 22.79 5.93
CA GLN A 347 -0.79 23.06 7.23
C GLN A 347 -1.25 21.79 7.94
N ILE A 348 -1.56 20.75 7.15
CA ILE A 348 -2.04 19.46 7.64
C ILE A 348 -1.10 18.39 7.07
N ILE A 349 -0.55 17.56 7.95
CA ILE A 349 0.27 16.41 7.58
C ILE A 349 -0.55 15.17 7.88
N CYS A 350 -1.04 14.51 6.82
CA CYS A 350 -1.57 13.16 6.91
C CYS A 350 -0.40 12.20 6.76
N SER A 351 -0.04 11.50 7.83
CA SER A 351 1.05 10.53 7.81
C SER A 351 0.49 9.13 7.99
N ASP A 352 1.02 8.19 7.20
CA ASP A 352 0.87 6.79 7.53
C ASP A 352 1.65 6.48 8.83
N LYS A 353 1.21 5.46 9.57
CA LYS A 353 1.85 5.03 10.82
C LYS A 353 3.08 4.19 10.50
N THR A 354 2.90 3.10 9.74
CA THR A 354 3.92 2.07 9.63
C THR A 354 4.93 2.41 8.54
N GLY A 355 6.22 2.30 8.86
CA GLY A 355 7.31 2.64 7.93
C GLY A 355 7.49 4.14 7.69
N THR A 356 6.58 4.99 8.18
CA THR A 356 6.68 6.45 8.13
C THR A 356 6.86 7.06 9.51
N LEU A 357 5.93 6.84 10.45
CA LEU A 357 6.09 7.28 11.85
C LEU A 357 6.88 6.25 12.66
N THR A 358 6.69 4.96 12.38
CA THR A 358 7.41 3.87 13.03
C THR A 358 8.54 3.37 12.14
N GLN A 359 9.59 2.81 12.75
CA GLN A 359 10.73 2.24 12.03
C GLN A 359 10.40 0.94 11.30
N ASN A 360 9.14 0.48 11.40
CA ASN A 360 8.68 -0.82 10.92
C ASN A 360 9.57 -2.00 11.36
N LYS A 361 10.01 -1.93 12.62
CA LYS A 361 10.85 -2.95 13.26
C LYS A 361 10.32 -3.20 14.65
N MET A 362 9.93 -4.44 14.93
CA MET A 362 9.50 -4.80 16.28
C MET A 362 10.67 -4.62 17.24
N THR A 363 10.44 -3.92 18.35
CA THR A 363 11.48 -3.52 19.29
C THR A 363 10.95 -3.68 20.71
N VAL A 364 11.75 -4.30 21.58
CA VAL A 364 11.46 -4.35 23.02
C VAL A 364 11.47 -2.92 23.57
N VAL A 365 10.36 -2.49 24.17
CA VAL A 365 10.17 -1.13 24.69
C VAL A 365 10.27 -1.07 26.21
N ASP A 366 9.93 -2.16 26.90
CA ASP A 366 9.90 -2.25 28.35
C ASP A 366 10.11 -3.70 28.80
N HIS A 367 10.55 -3.90 30.04
CA HIS A 367 10.73 -5.21 30.65
C HIS A 367 10.35 -5.16 32.13
N PHE A 368 9.94 -6.30 32.69
CA PHE A 368 9.58 -6.40 34.10
C PHE A 368 10.35 -7.54 34.77
N GLY A 369 11.12 -7.20 35.81
CA GLY A 369 11.88 -8.15 36.62
C GLY A 369 13.14 -7.50 37.21
N GLU A 370 13.83 -8.19 38.11
CA GLU A 370 14.93 -7.62 38.89
C GLU A 370 16.24 -7.47 38.11
N ASN A 371 16.48 -8.33 37.12
CA ASN A 371 17.74 -8.36 36.37
C ASN A 371 17.51 -8.39 34.85
N GLU A 372 17.66 -7.22 34.22
CA GLU A 372 17.52 -7.03 32.78
C GLU A 372 18.40 -7.99 31.96
N GLY A 373 19.64 -8.20 32.38
CA GLY A 373 20.61 -9.03 31.66
C GLY A 373 20.20 -10.50 31.64
N GLU A 374 19.68 -11.02 32.75
CA GLU A 374 19.21 -12.41 32.83
C GLU A 374 17.95 -12.63 32.00
N ILE A 375 17.02 -11.68 32.02
CA ILE A 375 15.80 -11.73 31.22
C ILE A 375 16.15 -11.72 29.73
N ALA A 376 16.96 -10.76 29.29
CA ALA A 376 17.35 -10.66 27.88
C ALA A 376 18.12 -11.90 27.42
N ARG A 377 19.02 -12.45 28.26
CA ARG A 377 19.72 -13.71 27.97
C ARG A 377 18.75 -14.89 27.82
N ALA A 378 17.81 -15.04 28.76
CA ALA A 378 16.81 -16.11 28.72
C ALA A 378 15.95 -16.02 27.46
N MET A 379 15.46 -14.82 27.13
CA MET A 379 14.66 -14.57 25.94
C MET A 379 15.44 -14.83 24.64
N ALA A 380 16.72 -14.44 24.58
CA ALA A 380 17.56 -14.70 23.41
C ALA A 380 17.86 -16.20 23.21
N LEU A 381 18.03 -16.98 24.28
CA LEU A 381 18.24 -18.44 24.20
C LEU A 381 16.94 -19.20 23.86
N CYS A 382 15.80 -18.71 24.33
CA CYS A 382 14.47 -19.31 24.17
C CYS A 382 13.70 -18.84 22.91
N CYS A 383 14.42 -18.54 21.83
CA CYS A 383 13.81 -18.23 20.53
C CYS A 383 14.66 -18.81 19.39
N ASP A 384 14.14 -18.80 18.17
CA ASP A 384 14.79 -19.36 17.00
C ASP A 384 15.39 -18.29 16.07
N ALA A 385 15.15 -17.01 16.35
CA ALA A 385 15.84 -15.92 15.67
C ALA A 385 17.36 -16.00 15.84
N GLU A 386 18.13 -15.85 14.76
CA GLU A 386 19.60 -15.88 14.76
C GLU A 386 20.19 -14.49 14.55
N ILE A 387 21.44 -14.30 14.94
CA ILE A 387 22.21 -13.08 14.64
C ILE A 387 23.49 -13.45 13.89
N ASP A 388 23.76 -12.74 12.80
CA ASP A 388 25.00 -12.90 12.02
C ASP A 388 26.19 -12.14 12.66
N THR A 389 27.37 -12.23 12.03
CA THR A 389 28.59 -11.55 12.48
C THR A 389 28.54 -10.03 12.31
N ASP A 390 27.69 -9.55 11.40
CA ASP A 390 27.51 -8.14 11.07
C ASP A 390 26.44 -7.48 11.96
N GLY A 391 25.78 -8.26 12.82
CA GLY A 391 24.77 -7.82 13.77
C GLY A 391 23.35 -7.80 13.23
N ASN A 392 23.09 -8.37 12.04
CA ASN A 392 21.75 -8.51 11.50
C ASN A 392 21.06 -9.73 12.10
N VAL A 393 19.83 -9.51 12.56
CA VAL A 393 19.01 -10.57 13.17
C VAL A 393 17.98 -11.08 12.17
N THR A 394 17.93 -12.39 12.00
CA THR A 394 16.98 -13.09 11.11
C THR A 394 16.05 -13.96 11.94
N GLY A 395 14.74 -13.83 11.77
CA GLY A 395 13.75 -14.58 12.56
C GLY A 395 12.36 -13.97 12.46
N GLU A 396 11.42 -14.53 13.23
CA GLU A 396 10.10 -13.91 13.42
C GLU A 396 10.26 -12.52 14.09
N PRO A 397 9.49 -11.48 13.72
CA PRO A 397 9.69 -10.12 14.22
C PRO A 397 9.77 -9.96 15.75
N THR A 398 8.91 -10.63 16.50
CA THR A 398 8.93 -10.62 17.98
C THR A 398 10.21 -11.28 18.50
N GLU A 399 10.57 -12.46 17.99
CA GLU A 399 11.81 -13.13 18.38
C GLU A 399 13.07 -12.33 18.01
N ALA A 400 13.07 -11.75 16.80
CA ALA A 400 14.14 -10.91 16.32
C ALA A 400 14.30 -9.66 17.20
N ALA A 401 13.20 -9.10 17.73
CA ALA A 401 13.25 -8.00 18.69
C ALA A 401 13.97 -8.41 19.99
N LEU A 402 13.72 -9.62 20.49
CA LEU A 402 14.35 -10.16 21.71
C LEU A 402 15.86 -10.39 21.51
N VAL A 403 16.27 -10.97 20.39
CA VAL A 403 17.69 -11.17 20.06
C VAL A 403 18.41 -9.83 19.85
N ASN A 404 17.77 -8.87 19.18
CA ASN A 404 18.31 -7.51 19.06
C ASN A 404 18.47 -6.82 20.41
N TRP A 405 17.53 -7.04 21.34
CA TRP A 405 17.62 -6.47 22.68
C TRP A 405 18.79 -7.06 23.48
N ALA A 406 18.98 -8.38 23.47
CA ALA A 406 20.14 -9.01 24.08
C ALA A 406 21.47 -8.53 23.46
N ASN A 407 21.52 -8.39 22.14
CA ASN A 407 22.69 -7.87 21.44
C ASN A 407 23.03 -6.42 21.86
N LYS A 408 22.03 -5.56 22.06
CA LYS A 408 22.23 -4.19 22.59
C LYS A 408 22.84 -4.18 23.99
N LEU A 409 22.58 -5.20 24.80
CA LEU A 409 23.18 -5.39 26.13
C LEU A 409 24.57 -6.05 26.07
N GLY A 410 25.13 -6.24 24.87
CA GLY A 410 26.43 -6.87 24.65
C GLY A 410 26.41 -8.40 24.67
N MET A 411 25.24 -9.02 24.75
CA MET A 411 25.08 -10.47 24.78
C MET A 411 24.75 -10.98 23.38
N LYS A 412 25.79 -11.44 22.69
CA LYS A 412 25.63 -11.97 21.32
C LYS A 412 25.13 -13.41 21.39
N LYS A 413 24.03 -13.71 20.68
CA LYS A 413 23.38 -15.02 20.76
C LYS A 413 24.30 -16.17 20.36
N TYR A 414 25.23 -15.97 19.41
CA TYR A 414 26.19 -17.01 19.05
C TYR A 414 27.15 -17.36 20.20
N ASP A 415 27.57 -16.38 21.01
CA ASP A 415 28.40 -16.62 22.21
C ASP A 415 27.56 -17.31 23.29
N LEU A 416 26.33 -16.83 23.50
CA LEU A 416 25.39 -17.44 24.45
C LEU A 416 25.10 -18.91 24.12
N LYS A 417 24.98 -19.27 22.84
CA LYS A 417 24.77 -20.67 22.42
C LYS A 417 25.98 -21.57 22.69
N ASN A 418 27.19 -21.02 22.59
CA ASN A 418 28.41 -21.77 22.91
C ASN A 418 28.53 -21.98 24.43
N GLU A 419 28.14 -20.99 25.24
CA GLU A 419 28.16 -21.08 26.70
C GLU A 419 27.00 -21.93 27.25
N TYR A 420 25.81 -21.81 26.64
CA TYR A 420 24.57 -22.50 27.02
C TYR A 420 24.05 -23.33 25.84
N PRO A 421 24.67 -24.49 25.54
CA PRO A 421 24.24 -25.34 24.45
C PRO A 421 22.81 -25.86 24.69
N ARG A 422 21.93 -25.66 23.70
CA ARG A 422 20.54 -26.13 23.72
C ARG A 422 20.53 -27.66 23.78
N SER A 423 20.05 -28.22 24.90
CA SER A 423 19.96 -29.67 25.12
C SER A 423 18.65 -30.28 24.60
N GLY A 424 17.63 -29.46 24.40
CA GLY A 424 16.32 -29.82 23.86
C GLY A 424 15.46 -28.58 23.65
N GLU A 425 14.34 -28.74 22.96
CA GLU A 425 13.38 -27.67 22.71
C GLU A 425 11.94 -28.18 22.85
N ALA A 426 11.09 -27.33 23.39
CA ALA A 426 9.64 -27.46 23.31
C ALA A 426 9.16 -26.30 22.43
N PRO A 427 8.91 -26.53 21.13
CA PRO A 427 8.54 -25.46 20.21
C PRO A 427 7.22 -24.83 20.65
N PHE A 428 7.04 -23.56 20.29
CA PHE A 428 5.76 -22.88 20.47
C PHE A 428 4.72 -23.50 19.53
N ASP A 429 3.99 -24.49 20.03
CA ASP A 429 2.94 -25.22 19.32
C ASP A 429 1.65 -25.07 20.13
N PRO A 430 0.49 -24.72 19.53
CA PRO A 430 -0.77 -24.80 20.24
C PRO A 430 -1.14 -26.29 20.49
N GLU A 431 -0.75 -26.74 21.67
CA GLU A 431 -0.94 -28.03 22.34
C GLU A 431 -2.34 -28.65 22.19
N ILE A 432 -2.48 -29.71 21.37
CA ILE A 432 -3.30 -30.95 21.57
C ILE A 432 -3.43 -31.66 20.21
N ALA A 433 -2.90 -32.90 20.12
CA ALA A 433 -3.04 -33.74 18.94
C ALA A 433 -4.20 -34.75 19.10
N ASP A 434 -4.84 -35.08 17.97
CA ASP A 434 -5.76 -36.22 17.88
C ASP A 434 -4.97 -37.52 18.02
N LYS A 435 -5.58 -38.54 18.65
CA LYS A 435 -5.01 -39.88 18.63
C LYS A 435 -5.06 -40.44 17.20
N PRO A 436 -4.09 -41.27 16.77
CA PRO A 436 -4.10 -41.88 15.44
C PRO A 436 -5.37 -42.68 15.12
N ASP A 437 -6.04 -43.21 16.14
CA ASP A 437 -7.26 -44.02 16.07
C ASP A 437 -8.51 -43.27 16.56
N ALA A 438 -8.46 -41.94 16.68
CA ALA A 438 -9.60 -41.14 17.10
C ALA A 438 -10.78 -41.29 16.12
N ALA A 439 -11.96 -41.60 16.66
CA ALA A 439 -13.18 -41.77 15.88
C ALA A 439 -13.81 -40.42 15.48
N GLU A 440 -14.65 -40.40 14.46
CA GLU A 440 -15.51 -39.24 14.23
C GLU A 440 -16.74 -39.29 15.17
N LEU A 441 -17.01 -38.17 15.83
CA LEU A 441 -18.20 -37.99 16.63
C LEU A 441 -19.40 -37.67 15.74
N GLU A 442 -20.29 -38.65 15.56
CA GLU A 442 -21.49 -38.54 14.73
C GLU A 442 -22.77 -38.63 15.57
N ASN A 443 -23.88 -38.02 15.10
CA ASN A 443 -25.21 -38.13 15.70
C ASN A 443 -25.29 -37.73 17.19
N VAL A 444 -24.66 -36.61 17.55
CA VAL A 444 -24.60 -36.08 18.92
C VAL A 444 -26.00 -35.71 19.44
N LYS A 445 -26.40 -36.30 20.57
CA LYS A 445 -27.60 -35.93 21.35
C LYS A 445 -27.28 -34.85 22.38
N GLY A 446 -26.04 -34.82 22.87
CA GLY A 446 -25.54 -33.78 23.78
C GLY A 446 -25.62 -34.12 25.27
N ASN A 447 -25.58 -35.39 25.65
CA ASN A 447 -25.42 -35.75 27.06
C ASN A 447 -23.95 -35.61 27.46
N ILE A 448 -23.63 -34.71 28.39
CA ILE A 448 -22.25 -34.48 28.84
C ILE A 448 -22.06 -35.06 30.23
N SER A 449 -21.03 -35.90 30.39
CA SER A 449 -20.66 -36.49 31.66
C SER A 449 -19.21 -36.11 32.00
N ILE A 450 -19.05 -35.43 33.14
CA ILE A 450 -17.77 -34.98 33.70
C ILE A 450 -17.53 -35.83 34.95
N LYS A 451 -16.50 -36.67 34.94
CA LYS A 451 -16.20 -37.60 36.05
C LYS A 451 -14.79 -37.39 36.59
N ASN A 452 -14.72 -37.06 37.87
CA ASN A 452 -13.49 -36.84 38.64
C ASN A 452 -12.50 -35.89 37.94
N VAL A 453 -13.00 -34.81 37.32
CA VAL A 453 -12.16 -33.91 36.53
C VAL A 453 -11.38 -32.95 37.42
N SER A 454 -10.06 -33.00 37.29
CA SER A 454 -9.13 -32.02 37.85
C SER A 454 -8.29 -31.41 36.72
N PHE A 455 -7.94 -30.13 36.84
CA PHE A 455 -7.21 -29.42 35.79
C PHE A 455 -6.31 -28.31 36.33
N SER A 456 -5.11 -28.20 35.75
CA SER A 456 -4.19 -27.06 35.92
C SER A 456 -3.60 -26.62 34.58
N TYR A 457 -3.40 -25.31 34.40
CA TYR A 457 -2.79 -24.74 33.18
C TYR A 457 -1.27 -24.91 33.12
N SER A 458 -0.63 -25.29 34.22
CA SER A 458 0.82 -25.49 34.25
C SER A 458 1.12 -26.82 34.94
N PRO A 459 2.02 -27.65 34.37
CA PRO A 459 2.50 -28.81 35.09
C PRO A 459 3.19 -28.38 36.38
N ALA A 460 3.13 -29.24 37.39
CA ALA A 460 3.78 -28.97 38.66
C ALA A 460 5.30 -28.86 38.45
N ALA A 461 5.92 -27.79 38.99
CA ALA A 461 7.37 -27.74 39.10
C ALA A 461 7.86 -28.94 39.94
N GLU A 462 9.02 -29.50 39.62
CA GLU A 462 9.58 -30.64 40.35
C GLU A 462 9.56 -30.41 41.88
N GLY A 463 8.69 -31.14 42.58
CA GLY A 463 8.54 -31.09 44.04
C GLY A 463 7.40 -30.24 44.61
N GLY A 464 6.55 -29.62 43.78
CA GLY A 464 5.33 -28.91 44.23
C GLY A 464 4.03 -29.53 43.70
N GLU A 465 2.88 -29.09 44.22
CA GLU A 465 1.57 -29.33 43.57
C GLU A 465 1.26 -28.15 42.65
N ALA A 466 0.86 -28.43 41.39
CA ALA A 466 0.36 -27.39 40.50
C ALA A 466 -0.92 -26.80 41.10
N PRO A 467 -1.13 -25.47 41.08
CA PRO A 467 -2.38 -24.89 41.53
C PRO A 467 -3.51 -25.38 40.63
N ALA A 468 -4.30 -26.32 41.13
CA ALA A 468 -5.43 -26.89 40.41
C ALA A 468 -6.56 -25.87 40.33
N VAL A 469 -6.94 -25.52 39.10
CA VAL A 469 -8.04 -24.60 38.80
C VAL A 469 -9.38 -25.29 39.01
N LEU A 470 -9.45 -26.59 38.72
CA LEU A 470 -10.58 -27.46 38.98
C LEU A 470 -10.11 -28.67 39.80
N ASN A 471 -10.91 -29.07 40.80
CA ASN A 471 -10.58 -30.16 41.70
C ASN A 471 -11.76 -31.13 41.79
N ASN A 472 -11.57 -32.35 41.28
CA ASN A 472 -12.51 -33.47 41.40
C ASN A 472 -13.97 -33.12 41.06
N ILE A 473 -14.18 -32.47 39.91
CA ILE A 473 -15.49 -32.06 39.43
C ILE A 473 -16.25 -33.27 38.88
N ASN A 474 -17.48 -33.45 39.37
CA ASN A 474 -18.39 -34.52 38.95
C ASN A 474 -19.75 -33.90 38.59
N VAL A 475 -20.12 -33.92 37.31
CA VAL A 475 -21.34 -33.30 36.78
C VAL A 475 -21.91 -34.14 35.65
N GLU A 476 -23.23 -34.33 35.66
CA GLU A 476 -24.00 -34.92 34.56
C GLU A 476 -24.93 -33.84 34.00
N ILE A 477 -24.82 -33.56 32.69
CA ILE A 477 -25.64 -32.58 31.97
C ILE A 477 -26.46 -33.34 30.93
N PRO A 478 -27.75 -33.60 31.20
CA PRO A 478 -28.62 -34.27 30.24
C PRO A 478 -28.83 -33.46 28.97
N ALA A 479 -28.96 -34.14 27.83
CA ALA A 479 -29.29 -33.52 26.56
C ALA A 479 -30.56 -32.65 26.65
N GLY A 480 -30.51 -31.45 26.08
CA GLY A 480 -31.63 -30.50 26.07
C GLY A 480 -31.86 -29.74 27.38
N SER A 481 -30.99 -29.92 28.39
CA SER A 481 -31.06 -29.16 29.64
C SER A 481 -30.27 -27.84 29.57
N CYS A 482 -30.66 -26.87 30.38
CA CYS A 482 -29.89 -25.65 30.63
C CYS A 482 -29.08 -25.82 31.91
N PHE A 483 -27.77 -25.67 31.82
CA PHE A 483 -26.84 -25.79 32.94
C PHE A 483 -26.05 -24.49 33.10
N ALA A 484 -25.94 -24.01 34.35
CA ALA A 484 -25.25 -22.76 34.66
C ALA A 484 -24.21 -22.99 35.77
N VAL A 485 -22.99 -22.49 35.54
CA VAL A 485 -21.89 -22.51 36.52
C VAL A 485 -21.71 -21.10 37.08
N VAL A 486 -21.93 -20.93 38.38
CA VAL A 486 -21.88 -19.62 39.05
C VAL A 486 -20.83 -19.63 40.15
N GLY A 487 -20.05 -18.55 40.26
CA GLY A 487 -18.97 -18.43 41.22
C GLY A 487 -18.11 -17.19 41.00
N PRO A 488 -17.21 -16.85 41.95
CA PRO A 488 -16.35 -15.68 41.87
C PRO A 488 -15.41 -15.73 40.66
N SER A 489 -14.88 -14.57 40.24
CA SER A 489 -13.83 -14.51 39.22
C SER A 489 -12.63 -15.38 39.63
N GLY A 490 -12.02 -16.09 38.68
CA GLY A 490 -10.95 -17.06 38.96
C GLY A 490 -11.39 -18.43 39.48
N GLY A 491 -12.67 -18.65 39.78
CA GLY A 491 -13.18 -19.94 40.27
C GLY A 491 -13.29 -21.07 39.24
N GLY A 492 -12.57 -21.01 38.11
CA GLY A 492 -12.52 -22.08 37.11
C GLY A 492 -13.73 -22.22 36.16
N LYS A 493 -14.69 -21.28 36.19
CA LYS A 493 -15.91 -21.34 35.34
C LYS A 493 -15.61 -21.45 33.85
N THR A 494 -14.83 -20.51 33.33
CA THR A 494 -14.42 -20.48 31.91
C THR A 494 -13.57 -21.68 31.56
N THR A 495 -12.69 -22.10 32.47
CA THR A 495 -11.87 -23.30 32.32
C THR A 495 -12.74 -24.55 32.12
N LEU A 496 -13.78 -24.74 32.94
CA LEU A 496 -14.70 -25.87 32.81
C LEU A 496 -15.41 -25.86 31.44
N CYS A 497 -15.83 -24.69 30.96
CA CYS A 497 -16.42 -24.55 29.63
C CYS A 497 -15.44 -24.84 28.49
N HIS A 498 -14.16 -24.47 28.63
CA HIS A 498 -13.11 -24.69 27.61
C HIS A 498 -12.62 -26.14 27.52
N LEU A 499 -12.80 -26.94 28.58
CA LEU A 499 -12.45 -28.36 28.56
C LEU A 499 -13.42 -29.20 27.71
N ILE A 500 -14.69 -28.79 27.59
CA ILE A 500 -15.70 -29.51 26.80
C ILE A 500 -15.35 -29.57 25.28
N PRO A 501 -15.00 -28.45 24.60
CA PRO A 501 -14.53 -28.48 23.21
C PRO A 501 -13.07 -28.92 23.06
N ARG A 502 -12.45 -29.43 24.14
CA ARG A 502 -11.06 -29.89 24.20
C ARG A 502 -10.08 -28.83 23.69
N PHE A 503 -10.17 -27.61 24.22
CA PHE A 503 -9.08 -26.62 24.05
C PHE A 503 -7.88 -26.91 24.95
N TYR A 504 -8.11 -27.70 26.01
CA TYR A 504 -7.10 -28.26 26.90
C TYR A 504 -7.50 -29.70 27.23
N ASP A 505 -6.51 -30.57 27.44
CA ASP A 505 -6.75 -31.91 27.96
C ASP A 505 -6.86 -31.85 29.49
N VAL A 506 -7.77 -32.64 30.06
CA VAL A 506 -7.90 -32.74 31.53
C VAL A 506 -6.63 -33.33 32.15
N THR A 507 -6.22 -32.83 33.31
CA THR A 507 -5.08 -33.39 34.04
C THR A 507 -5.44 -34.75 34.64
N GLU A 508 -6.65 -34.87 35.19
CA GLU A 508 -7.20 -36.11 35.72
C GLU A 508 -8.69 -36.24 35.36
N GLY A 509 -9.18 -37.48 35.35
CA GLY A 509 -10.59 -37.79 35.07
C GLY A 509 -10.90 -37.89 33.57
N SER A 510 -12.17 -37.68 33.25
CA SER A 510 -12.69 -37.79 31.88
C SER A 510 -13.90 -36.90 31.67
N ILE A 511 -14.00 -36.32 30.47
CA ILE A 511 -15.20 -35.68 29.96
C ILE A 511 -15.68 -36.52 28.78
N SER A 512 -16.96 -36.87 28.78
CA SER A 512 -17.57 -37.64 27.70
C SER A 512 -18.83 -36.98 27.17
N ILE A 513 -19.06 -37.11 25.87
CA ILE A 513 -20.28 -36.69 25.20
C ILE A 513 -20.95 -37.94 24.63
N ASP A 514 -22.20 -38.17 25.03
CA ASP A 514 -22.99 -39.36 24.68
C ASP A 514 -22.29 -40.70 24.98
N GLY A 515 -21.43 -40.71 26.00
CA GLY A 515 -20.69 -41.88 26.47
C GLY A 515 -19.31 -42.09 25.83
N LEU A 516 -18.92 -41.26 24.86
CA LEU A 516 -17.58 -41.27 24.25
C LEU A 516 -16.68 -40.22 24.91
N ASP A 517 -15.48 -40.59 25.35
CA ASP A 517 -14.51 -39.64 25.89
C ASP A 517 -14.06 -38.68 24.77
N ILE A 518 -14.01 -37.38 25.07
CA ILE A 518 -13.65 -36.35 24.08
C ILE A 518 -12.21 -36.50 23.54
N ARG A 519 -11.35 -37.26 24.23
CA ARG A 519 -9.98 -37.58 23.78
C ARG A 519 -9.91 -38.72 22.77
N ASP A 520 -10.98 -39.50 22.63
CA ASP A 520 -11.07 -40.64 21.72
C ASP A 520 -11.78 -40.29 20.40
N VAL A 521 -12.17 -39.01 20.23
CA VAL A 521 -12.76 -38.49 19.00
C VAL A 521 -11.92 -37.38 18.39
N THR A 522 -12.06 -37.19 17.08
CA THR A 522 -11.32 -36.13 16.37
C THR A 522 -11.77 -34.75 16.85
N GLN A 523 -10.82 -33.83 17.09
CA GLN A 523 -11.14 -32.46 17.51
C GLN A 523 -12.08 -31.76 16.51
N LYS A 524 -11.93 -32.04 15.22
CA LYS A 524 -12.78 -31.49 14.16
C LYS A 524 -14.25 -31.90 14.33
N SER A 525 -14.52 -33.19 14.57
CA SER A 525 -15.91 -33.70 14.73
C SER A 525 -16.54 -33.23 16.04
N LEU A 526 -15.74 -33.19 17.12
CA LEU A 526 -16.15 -32.67 18.42
C LEU A 526 -16.57 -31.19 18.33
N ARG A 527 -15.69 -30.33 17.82
CA ARG A 527 -15.92 -28.88 17.75
C ARG A 527 -17.01 -28.51 16.77
N ARG A 528 -17.19 -29.27 15.69
CA ARG A 528 -18.34 -29.10 14.77
C ARG A 528 -19.69 -29.31 15.46
N SER A 529 -19.72 -30.09 16.54
CA SER A 529 -20.94 -30.40 17.30
C SER A 529 -21.21 -29.43 18.46
N ILE A 530 -20.35 -28.44 18.67
CA ILE A 530 -20.41 -27.50 19.80
C ILE A 530 -20.45 -26.05 19.28
N GLY A 531 -21.50 -25.31 19.63
CA GLY A 531 -21.51 -23.85 19.51
C GLY A 531 -20.93 -23.20 20.77
N ILE A 532 -20.04 -22.22 20.60
CA ILE A 532 -19.46 -21.45 21.70
C ILE A 532 -19.62 -19.96 21.46
N VAL A 533 -20.22 -19.25 22.41
CA VAL A 533 -20.32 -17.78 22.40
C VAL A 533 -19.40 -17.26 23.50
N GLN A 534 -18.35 -16.55 23.11
CA GLN A 534 -17.37 -15.99 24.05
C GLN A 534 -17.88 -14.68 24.70
N GLN A 535 -17.31 -14.33 25.85
CA GLN A 535 -17.63 -13.08 26.53
C GLN A 535 -17.31 -11.85 25.66
N ASP A 536 -16.16 -11.87 25.00
CA ASP A 536 -15.77 -10.89 23.99
C ASP A 536 -15.96 -11.50 22.61
N VAL A 537 -16.96 -11.03 21.89
CA VAL A 537 -17.28 -11.52 20.55
C VAL A 537 -16.40 -10.80 19.53
N PHE A 538 -15.61 -11.58 18.79
CA PHE A 538 -14.85 -11.07 17.66
C PHE A 538 -15.71 -11.14 16.39
N MET A 539 -15.88 -9.99 15.72
CA MET A 539 -16.60 -9.88 14.45
C MET A 539 -15.62 -9.46 13.37
N PHE A 540 -15.68 -10.14 12.23
CA PHE A 540 -14.90 -9.80 11.04
C PHE A 540 -15.48 -8.54 10.39
N ALA A 541 -14.60 -7.74 9.80
CA ALA A 541 -15.02 -6.67 8.91
C ALA A 541 -15.68 -7.30 7.68
N GLY A 542 -17.00 -7.15 7.55
CA GLY A 542 -17.82 -7.81 6.54
C GLY A 542 -19.29 -7.52 6.75
N THR A 543 -20.17 -8.24 6.06
CA THR A 543 -21.61 -8.16 6.27
C THR A 543 -22.05 -9.02 7.46
N ILE A 544 -23.30 -8.82 7.92
CA ILE A 544 -23.91 -9.72 8.91
C ILE A 544 -23.97 -11.15 8.37
N ARG A 545 -24.30 -11.31 7.08
CA ARG A 545 -24.29 -12.60 6.38
C ARG A 545 -22.94 -13.29 6.51
N ASP A 546 -21.84 -12.58 6.23
CA ASP A 546 -20.48 -13.14 6.27
C ASP A 546 -20.09 -13.61 7.67
N ASN A 547 -20.50 -12.85 8.69
CA ASN A 547 -20.21 -13.19 10.08
C ASN A 547 -21.02 -14.41 10.55
N ILE A 548 -22.28 -14.57 10.13
CA ILE A 548 -23.08 -15.78 10.44
C ILE A 548 -22.54 -17.00 9.67
N ALA A 549 -22.16 -16.81 8.40
CA ALA A 549 -21.63 -17.87 7.55
C ALA A 549 -20.18 -18.24 7.87
N TYR A 550 -19.50 -17.53 8.76
CA TYR A 550 -18.07 -17.72 9.03
C TYR A 550 -17.71 -19.18 9.36
N GLY A 551 -18.54 -19.86 10.16
CA GLY A 551 -18.33 -21.26 10.54
C GLY A 551 -18.67 -22.28 9.44
N ASN A 552 -19.41 -21.88 8.41
CA ASN A 552 -19.76 -22.68 7.24
C ASN A 552 -19.89 -21.78 6.01
N PRO A 553 -18.78 -21.47 5.30
CA PRO A 553 -18.79 -20.52 4.19
C PRO A 553 -19.70 -20.91 3.03
N ASP A 554 -20.02 -22.21 2.90
CA ASP A 554 -20.90 -22.76 1.87
C ASP A 554 -22.38 -22.78 2.33
N ALA A 555 -22.71 -22.20 3.50
CA ALA A 555 -24.07 -22.14 4.00
C ALA A 555 -24.97 -21.36 3.04
N SER A 556 -26.09 -21.98 2.67
CA SER A 556 -27.12 -21.33 1.88
C SER A 556 -27.75 -20.16 2.65
N PHE A 557 -28.32 -19.20 1.91
CA PHE A 557 -28.99 -18.07 2.54
C PHE A 557 -30.18 -18.50 3.43
N GLU A 558 -30.86 -19.61 3.09
CA GLU A 558 -31.90 -20.17 3.94
C GLU A 558 -31.34 -20.67 5.29
N GLU A 559 -30.20 -21.36 5.28
CA GLU A 559 -29.53 -21.81 6.51
C GLU A 559 -29.06 -20.64 7.37
N ILE A 560 -28.49 -19.60 6.75
CA ILE A 560 -28.09 -18.35 7.45
C ILE A 560 -29.30 -17.68 8.09
N MET A 561 -30.41 -17.59 7.35
CA MET A 561 -31.65 -17.01 7.85
C MET A 561 -32.24 -17.86 8.98
N GLU A 562 -32.18 -19.19 8.87
CA GLU A 562 -32.65 -20.10 9.92
C GLU A 562 -31.80 -19.98 11.19
N ALA A 563 -30.47 -19.91 11.06
CA ALA A 563 -29.56 -19.68 12.18
C ALA A 563 -29.88 -18.36 12.90
N ALA A 564 -30.05 -17.28 12.15
CA ALA A 564 -30.44 -15.98 12.70
C ALA A 564 -31.84 -15.97 13.35
N LYS A 565 -32.78 -16.79 12.86
CA LYS A 565 -34.09 -16.96 13.50
C LYS A 565 -33.96 -17.72 14.82
N ARG A 566 -33.16 -18.78 14.85
CA ARG A 566 -32.87 -19.56 16.07
C ARG A 566 -32.14 -18.71 17.12
N ALA A 567 -31.29 -17.78 16.69
CA ALA A 567 -30.61 -16.82 17.56
C ALA A 567 -31.46 -15.56 17.89
N GLU A 568 -32.73 -15.51 17.47
CA GLU A 568 -33.66 -14.39 17.71
C GLU A 568 -33.12 -13.02 17.26
N ILE A 569 -32.39 -12.96 16.14
CA ILE A 569 -31.81 -11.73 15.59
C ILE A 569 -32.33 -11.39 14.18
N HIS A 570 -32.99 -12.34 13.51
CA HIS A 570 -33.53 -12.16 12.15
C HIS A 570 -34.36 -10.87 11.98
N ASN A 571 -35.31 -10.61 12.87
CA ASN A 571 -36.20 -9.45 12.75
C ASN A 571 -35.42 -8.12 12.87
N GLU A 572 -34.45 -8.05 13.78
CA GLU A 572 -33.59 -6.87 13.93
C GLU A 572 -32.70 -6.66 12.71
N ILE A 573 -32.17 -7.75 12.14
CA ILE A 573 -31.39 -7.68 10.89
C ILE A 573 -32.25 -7.11 9.78
N MET A 574 -33.49 -7.59 9.62
CA MET A 574 -34.41 -7.13 8.57
C MET A 574 -34.88 -5.67 8.74
N GLU A 575 -34.75 -5.09 9.94
CA GLU A 575 -35.00 -3.66 10.18
C GLU A 575 -33.81 -2.78 9.80
N MET A 576 -32.62 -3.36 9.58
CA MET A 576 -31.45 -2.61 9.13
C MET A 576 -31.58 -2.22 7.65
N PRO A 577 -30.99 -1.08 7.23
CA PRO A 577 -31.14 -0.56 5.86
C PRO A 577 -30.83 -1.57 4.75
N ASP A 578 -29.82 -2.42 4.97
CA ASP A 578 -29.33 -3.40 3.99
C ASP A 578 -29.58 -4.85 4.45
N GLY A 579 -30.39 -5.06 5.50
CA GLY A 579 -30.70 -6.41 5.98
C GLY A 579 -29.45 -7.21 6.37
N TYR A 580 -29.36 -8.45 5.88
CA TYR A 580 -28.20 -9.33 6.06
C TYR A 580 -26.93 -8.82 5.37
N ASP A 581 -27.06 -7.92 4.40
CA ASP A 581 -25.93 -7.34 3.67
C ASP A 581 -25.40 -6.06 4.36
N THR A 582 -25.97 -5.71 5.52
CA THR A 582 -25.48 -4.62 6.36
C THR A 582 -24.02 -4.86 6.76
N TYR A 583 -23.16 -3.91 6.43
CA TYR A 583 -21.73 -3.95 6.75
C TYR A 583 -21.47 -3.53 8.20
N VAL A 584 -20.78 -4.36 8.99
CA VAL A 584 -20.67 -4.16 10.46
C VAL A 584 -19.41 -3.43 10.90
N GLY A 585 -18.45 -3.22 10.00
CA GLY A 585 -17.15 -2.58 10.30
C GLY A 585 -16.23 -3.43 11.18
N GLU A 586 -15.03 -2.92 11.46
CA GLU A 586 -14.03 -3.64 12.27
C GLU A 586 -14.58 -3.93 13.68
N ARG A 587 -14.45 -5.19 14.13
CA ARG A 587 -14.99 -5.68 15.41
C ARG A 587 -16.49 -5.40 15.59
N GLY A 588 -17.24 -5.27 14.49
CA GLY A 588 -18.67 -5.01 14.51
C GLY A 588 -19.03 -3.69 15.20
N VAL A 589 -18.21 -2.64 15.06
CA VAL A 589 -18.41 -1.35 15.78
C VAL A 589 -19.82 -0.75 15.62
N MET A 590 -20.52 -1.09 14.54
CA MET A 590 -21.88 -0.60 14.25
C MET A 590 -22.99 -1.38 14.97
N LEU A 591 -22.66 -2.42 15.72
CA LEU A 591 -23.62 -3.29 16.41
C LEU A 591 -23.54 -3.12 17.94
N SER A 592 -24.68 -3.24 18.61
CA SER A 592 -24.71 -3.34 20.07
C SER A 592 -24.11 -4.68 20.55
N GLY A 593 -23.65 -4.75 21.80
CA GLY A 593 -23.06 -5.98 22.36
C GLY A 593 -23.99 -7.21 22.25
N GLY A 594 -25.29 -7.04 22.52
CA GLY A 594 -26.27 -8.12 22.39
C GLY A 594 -26.59 -8.52 20.94
N GLN A 595 -26.36 -7.63 19.98
CA GLN A 595 -26.45 -7.98 18.55
C GLN A 595 -25.23 -8.77 18.13
N LYS A 596 -24.02 -8.35 18.54
CA LYS A 596 -22.79 -9.10 18.26
C LYS A 596 -22.88 -10.54 18.78
N GLN A 597 -23.36 -10.72 20.02
CA GLN A 597 -23.53 -12.04 20.65
C GLN A 597 -24.54 -12.97 19.99
N ARG A 598 -25.54 -12.43 19.28
CA ARG A 598 -26.53 -13.25 18.55
C ARG A 598 -26.13 -13.50 17.09
N ILE A 599 -25.21 -12.70 16.56
CA ILE A 599 -24.68 -12.85 15.20
C ILE A 599 -23.51 -13.83 15.16
N ALA A 600 -22.63 -13.79 16.18
CA ALA A 600 -21.62 -14.81 16.40
C ALA A 600 -22.23 -16.09 16.99
#